data_AF-A0A931B836-F1
#
_entry.id   AF-A0A931B836-F1
#
_cell.length_a   1.000
_cell.length_b   1.000
_cell.length_c   1.000
_cell.angle_alpha   90.00
_cell.angle_beta   90.00
_cell.angle_gamma   90.00
#
_symmetry.space_group_name_H-M   'P 1'
#
loop_
_entity.id
_entity.type
_entity.pdbx_description
1 polymer ?
#
loop_
_entity_poly.entity_id
_entity_poly.type
_entity_poly.pdbx_seq_one_letter_code
_entity_poly.pdbx_strand_id
1 'polypeptide(L)'
;MSTDPTPATDGRSLAPDVSVVAKLGAEPGLCATCAHVHLNETRRGTAYLRCTRATWDAQLPRYPRLPVLTCPGFEQRSEPASD
;
A
#
# COMPACT_ATOMS: atom_id res chain seq x y z
N MET A 1 26.09 5.78 27.14
CA MET A 1 25.86 6.13 25.73
C MET A 1 25.11 4.96 25.10
N SER A 2 23.80 4.88 25.33
CA SER A 2 22.95 3.83 24.78
C SER A 2 22.06 4.49 23.74
N THR A 3 22.38 4.30 22.47
CA THR A 3 21.53 4.73 21.35
C THR A 3 20.44 3.69 21.15
N ASP A 4 19.21 4.20 21.10
CA ASP A 4 17.91 3.52 21.07
C ASP A 4 17.78 2.27 20.19
N PRO A 5 16.89 1.32 20.58
CA PRO A 5 16.53 0.17 19.77
C PRO A 5 15.69 0.55 18.55
N THR A 6 16.00 -0.08 17.41
CA THR A 6 15.22 -0.07 16.17
C THR A 6 13.76 -0.43 16.44
N PRO A 7 12.76 0.30 15.91
CA PRO A 7 11.37 -0.11 16.06
C PRO A 7 11.16 -1.41 15.29
N ALA A 8 10.91 -2.49 16.04
CA ALA A 8 10.38 -3.72 15.52
C ALA A 8 9.00 -3.42 14.92
N THR A 9 8.86 -3.63 13.61
CA THR A 9 7.58 -3.56 12.91
C THR A 9 6.74 -4.77 13.33
N ASP A 10 6.06 -4.66 14.47
CA ASP A 10 5.06 -5.63 14.88
C ASP A 10 3.89 -5.65 13.89
N GLY A 11 3.39 -6.86 13.62
CA GLY A 11 2.50 -7.14 12.53
C GLY A 11 1.08 -6.58 12.67
N ARG A 12 0.45 -6.48 11.50
CA ARG A 12 -1.01 -6.48 11.24
C ARG A 12 -1.80 -5.24 11.64
N SER A 13 -1.59 -4.16 10.90
CA SER A 13 -2.72 -3.34 10.46
C SER A 13 -3.28 -3.91 9.15
N LEU A 14 -4.54 -4.37 9.19
CA LEU A 14 -5.32 -4.79 8.00
C LEU A 14 -5.69 -3.60 7.10
N ALA A 15 -5.49 -2.36 7.59
CA ALA A 15 -5.55 -1.13 6.81
C ALA A 15 -4.13 -0.64 6.46
N PRO A 16 -3.91 -0.01 5.30
CA PRO A 16 -2.66 0.70 5.04
C PRO A 16 -2.45 1.73 6.16
N ASP A 17 -1.28 1.70 6.79
CA ASP A 17 -0.90 2.69 7.79
C ASP A 17 -1.04 4.10 7.17
N VAL A 18 -1.89 4.93 7.76
CA VAL A 18 -2.20 6.29 7.29
C VAL A 18 -0.90 7.11 7.14
N SER A 19 0.11 6.84 7.97
CA SER A 19 1.40 7.50 7.89
C SER A 19 2.16 7.18 6.61
N VAL A 20 2.01 5.97 6.06
CA VAL A 20 2.67 5.55 4.82
C VAL A 20 1.95 6.17 3.61
N VAL A 21 0.63 6.31 3.66
CA VAL A 21 -0.14 7.00 2.59
C VAL A 21 0.28 8.46 2.49
N ALA A 22 0.46 9.16 3.63
CA ALA A 22 0.94 10.54 3.63
C ALA A 22 2.32 10.68 2.97
N LYS A 23 3.22 9.71 3.16
CA LYS A 23 4.57 9.69 2.57
C LYS A 23 4.60 9.38 1.08
N LEU A 24 3.47 9.02 0.46
CA LEU A 24 3.37 8.72 -0.98
C LEU A 24 3.42 9.98 -1.85
N GLY A 25 3.04 11.13 -1.30
CA GLY A 25 3.01 12.41 -2.03
C GLY A 25 1.88 12.55 -3.05
N ALA A 26 0.97 11.57 -3.14
CA ALA A 26 -0.22 11.61 -3.98
C ALA A 26 -1.33 10.71 -3.38
N GLU A 27 -2.59 11.02 -3.68
CA GLU A 27 -3.71 10.20 -3.23
C GLU A 27 -3.75 8.85 -3.97
N PRO A 28 -3.87 7.70 -3.27
CA PRO A 28 -3.89 6.39 -3.93
C PRO A 28 -5.13 6.14 -4.81
N GLY A 29 -6.26 6.81 -4.52
CA GLY A 29 -7.57 6.50 -5.12
C GLY A 29 -8.06 5.11 -4.73
N LEU A 30 -8.67 4.38 -5.68
CA LEU A 30 -9.15 3.00 -5.50
C LEU A 30 -8.08 2.06 -4.95
N CYS A 31 -6.80 2.29 -5.28
CA CYS A 31 -5.73 1.45 -4.77
C CYS A 31 -5.58 1.52 -3.23
N ALA A 32 -6.14 2.51 -2.54
CA ALA A 32 -6.10 2.58 -1.07
C ALA A 32 -6.76 1.35 -0.40
N THR A 33 -7.83 0.82 -1.00
CA THR A 33 -8.62 -0.29 -0.43
C THR A 33 -8.51 -1.58 -1.24
N CYS A 34 -7.64 -1.60 -2.27
CA CYS A 34 -7.45 -2.76 -3.12
C CYS A 34 -6.72 -3.90 -2.38
N ALA A 35 -7.16 -5.14 -2.54
CA ALA A 35 -6.52 -6.34 -2.00
C ALA A 35 -5.10 -6.55 -2.57
N HIS A 36 -4.83 -6.06 -3.78
CA HIS A 36 -3.54 -6.20 -4.46
C HIS A 36 -2.58 -5.01 -4.28
N VAL A 37 -2.94 -4.02 -3.47
CA VAL A 37 -2.04 -2.88 -3.21
C VAL A 37 -0.88 -3.32 -2.33
N HIS A 38 0.33 -2.95 -2.73
CA HIS A 38 1.50 -3.00 -1.88
C HIS A 38 2.05 -1.60 -1.72
N LEU A 39 1.76 -1.01 -0.56
CA LEU A 39 2.23 0.30 -0.15
C LEU A 39 3.32 0.12 0.91
N ASN A 40 4.51 0.65 0.68
CA ASN A 40 5.61 0.51 1.63
C ASN A 40 6.49 1.77 1.67
N GLU A 41 7.09 2.03 2.82
CA GLU A 41 8.07 3.09 3.01
C GLU A 41 9.45 2.66 2.50
N THR A 42 10.21 3.63 1.98
CA THR A 42 11.60 3.46 1.56
C THR A 42 12.53 3.93 2.66
N ARG A 43 13.80 3.49 2.62
CA ARG A 43 14.83 3.96 3.57
C ARG A 43 15.09 5.47 3.54
N ARG A 44 14.57 6.19 2.54
CA ARG A 44 14.69 7.65 2.40
C ARG A 44 13.50 8.41 3.01
N GLY A 45 12.55 7.72 3.65
CA GLY A 45 11.39 8.33 4.30
C GLY A 45 10.22 8.66 3.35
N THR A 46 10.30 8.28 2.07
CA THR A 46 9.19 8.37 1.12
C THR A 46 8.49 7.03 0.98
N ALA A 47 7.22 7.00 0.57
CA ALA A 47 6.52 5.76 0.27
C ALA A 47 6.42 5.51 -1.23
N TYR A 48 6.19 4.25 -1.60
CA TYR A 48 5.83 3.85 -2.95
C TYR A 48 4.63 2.90 -2.93
N LEU A 49 3.84 2.98 -3.98
CA LEU A 49 2.70 2.11 -4.25
C LEU A 49 3.01 1.26 -5.48
N ARG A 50 2.74 -0.04 -5.40
CA ARG A 50 2.73 -0.93 -6.56
C ARG A 50 1.52 -1.87 -6.53
N CYS A 51 1.09 -2.30 -7.71
CA CYS A 51 0.12 -3.37 -7.88
C CYS A 51 0.86 -4.72 -7.84
N THR A 52 0.49 -5.62 -6.93
CA THR A 52 1.07 -6.98 -6.89
C THR A 52 0.49 -7.88 -7.97
N ARG A 53 -0.78 -7.69 -8.34
CA ARG A 53 -1.45 -8.45 -9.41
C ARG A 53 -0.78 -8.27 -10.78
N ALA A 54 -0.20 -7.09 -11.04
CA ALA A 54 0.59 -6.82 -12.24
C ALA A 54 1.81 -7.76 -12.43
N THR A 55 2.14 -8.59 -11.44
CA THR A 55 3.17 -9.63 -11.58
C THR A 55 2.70 -10.84 -12.40
N TRP A 56 1.39 -11.11 -12.48
CA TRP A 56 0.81 -12.19 -13.30
C TRP A 56 -0.27 -11.71 -14.29
N ASP A 57 -0.70 -10.45 -14.21
CA ASP A 57 -1.68 -9.83 -15.11
C ASP A 57 -1.03 -8.65 -15.84
N ALA A 58 -0.53 -8.90 -17.06
CA ALA A 58 0.24 -7.92 -17.84
C ALA A 58 -0.59 -6.71 -18.34
N GLN A 59 -1.92 -6.76 -18.24
CA GLN A 59 -2.79 -5.62 -18.57
C GLN A 59 -2.75 -4.53 -17.49
N LEU A 60 -2.29 -4.87 -16.29
CA LEU A 60 -2.25 -3.94 -15.16
C LEU A 60 -0.86 -3.27 -15.04
N PRO A 61 -0.80 -1.95 -14.84
CA PRO A 61 0.46 -1.27 -14.58
C PRO A 61 1.01 -1.66 -13.20
N ARG A 62 2.27 -2.11 -13.14
CA ARG A 62 2.98 -2.39 -11.88
C ARG A 62 3.04 -1.16 -10.96
N TYR A 63 3.21 0.02 -11.54
CA TYR A 63 3.23 1.31 -10.85
C TYR A 63 2.15 2.22 -11.48
N PRO A 64 0.90 2.16 -11.01
CA PRO A 64 -0.18 2.94 -11.59
C PRO A 64 0.03 4.44 -11.39
N ARG A 65 -0.50 5.25 -12.30
CA ARG A 65 -0.57 6.71 -12.13
C ARG A 65 -1.60 7.04 -11.05
N LEU A 66 -1.25 7.94 -10.14
CA LEU A 66 -2.10 8.33 -9.02
C LEU A 66 -2.76 9.70 -9.29
N PRO A 67 -4.01 9.93 -8.83
CA PRO A 67 -4.89 8.96 -8.15
C PRO A 67 -5.51 7.94 -9.11
N VAL A 68 -5.68 6.69 -8.65
CA VAL A 68 -6.36 5.66 -9.44
C VAL A 68 -7.87 5.83 -9.31
N LEU A 69 -8.50 6.40 -10.34
CA LEU A 69 -9.96 6.59 -10.37
C LEU A 69 -10.70 5.38 -10.92
N THR A 70 -10.05 4.59 -11.78
CA THR A 70 -10.60 3.37 -12.39
C THR A 70 -9.49 2.31 -12.46
N CYS A 71 -9.83 1.05 -12.18
CA CYS A 71 -8.89 -0.07 -12.27
C CYS A 71 -9.63 -1.36 -12.60
N PRO A 72 -9.35 -2.01 -13.76
CA PRO A 72 -10.03 -3.25 -14.15
C PRO A 72 -9.65 -4.45 -13.27
N GLY A 73 -8.53 -4.36 -12.54
CA GLY A 73 -8.08 -5.37 -11.59
C GLY A 73 -8.34 -5.01 -10.13
N PHE A 74 -9.25 -4.06 -9.85
CA PHE A 74 -9.60 -3.70 -8.48
C PHE A 74 -10.35 -4.83 -7.79
N GLU A 75 -9.94 -5.14 -6.57
CA GLU A 75 -10.61 -6.09 -5.70
C GLU A 75 -10.66 -5.46 -4.31
N GLN A 76 -11.84 -5.27 -3.73
CA GLN A 76 -11.98 -4.68 -2.40
C GLN A 76 -11.36 -5.63 -1.36
N ARG A 77 -10.45 -5.12 -0.52
CA ARG A 77 -9.95 -5.89 0.63
C ARG A 77 -11.14 -6.23 1.53
N SER A 78 -11.44 -7.51 1.65
CA SER A 78 -12.41 -8.00 2.62
C SER A 78 -11.83 -7.72 4.01
N GLU A 79 -12.47 -6.86 4.79
CA GLU A 79 -12.24 -6.89 6.24
C GLU A 79 -12.64 -8.29 6.73
N PRO A 80 -11.84 -8.94 7.60
CA PRO A 80 -12.36 -10.11 8.28
C PRO A 80 -13.55 -9.62 9.12
N ALA A 81 -14.75 -10.07 8.76
CA ALA A 81 -15.93 -9.86 9.58
C ALA A 81 -15.57 -10.33 10.99
N SER A 82 -15.44 -9.36 11.90
CA SER A 82 -15.11 -9.62 13.29
C SER A 82 -16.39 -10.18 13.92
N ASP A 83 -16.37 -11.47 14.26
CA ASP A 83 -17.32 -12.13 15.15
C ASP A 83 -16.92 -11.85 16.62
#